data_AF-A0A1D7VHM1-F1
#
_entry.id   AF-A0A1D7VHM1-F1
#
_cell.length_a   1.000
_cell.length_b   1.000
_cell.length_c   1.000
_cell.angle_alpha   90.00
_cell.angle_beta   90.00
_cell.angle_gamma   90.00
#
_symmetry.space_group_name_H-M   'P 1'
#
loop_
_entity.id
_entity.type
_entity.pdbx_description
1 polymer ?
#
loop_
_entity_poly.entity_id
_entity_poly.type
_entity_poly.pdbx_seq_one_letter_code
_entity_poly.pdbx_strand_id
1 'polypeptide(L)'
;MNFSDNEIVTVALDCPGWTKPHTCDITRRQLNALLVALDDMAADTYEAARRLAQKWPTPEEAYANAPTIAYEQTWTESTANASADELDRDWYLRHAALLDRMALRDDPDQDTCAAEDAEATAIVLLDIDQAPRGCDPRAYVRQQYALWAADQRNDPRGSTHS
;
A
#
# COMPACT_ATOMS: atom_id res chain seq x y z
N MET A 1 -3.97 7.91 -43.84
CA MET A 1 -5.15 8.68 -43.37
C MET A 1 -4.63 9.92 -42.66
N ASN A 2 -4.95 11.11 -43.17
CA ASN A 2 -4.62 12.37 -42.51
C ASN A 2 -5.85 12.74 -41.67
N PHE A 3 -5.77 12.58 -40.35
CA PHE A 3 -6.81 13.08 -39.45
C PHE A 3 -6.66 14.60 -39.35
N SER A 4 -7.77 15.32 -39.38
CA SER A 4 -7.75 16.78 -39.32
C SER A 4 -7.78 17.22 -37.86
N ASP A 5 -6.97 18.21 -37.49
CA ASP A 5 -6.95 18.76 -36.13
C ASP A 5 -8.31 19.36 -35.70
N ASN A 6 -9.13 19.75 -36.67
CA ASN A 6 -10.48 20.29 -36.47
C ASN A 6 -11.58 19.21 -36.53
N GLU A 7 -11.22 17.93 -36.70
CA GLU A 7 -12.18 16.84 -36.61
C GLU A 7 -12.81 16.82 -35.23
N ILE A 8 -14.15 16.79 -35.18
CA ILE A 8 -14.91 16.74 -33.94
C ILE A 8 -14.99 15.29 -33.48
N VAL A 9 -14.68 15.07 -32.20
CA VAL A 9 -14.77 13.79 -31.50
C VAL A 9 -15.60 13.97 -30.24
N THR A 10 -16.44 12.99 -29.95
CA THR A 10 -17.24 12.95 -28.72
C THR A 10 -16.45 12.23 -27.64
N VAL A 11 -16.22 12.89 -26.52
CA VAL A 11 -15.57 12.32 -25.33
C VAL A 11 -16.62 12.09 -24.25
N ALA A 12 -16.60 10.89 -23.66
CA ALA A 12 -17.39 10.54 -22.49
C ALA A 12 -16.45 10.29 -21.31
N LEU A 13 -16.63 11.06 -20.23
CA LEU A 13 -15.91 10.91 -18.98
C LEU A 13 -16.86 10.36 -17.92
N ASP A 14 -16.50 9.22 -17.36
CA ASP A 14 -17.27 8.55 -16.31
C ASP A 14 -16.39 8.39 -15.07
N CYS A 15 -16.43 9.40 -14.21
CA CYS A 15 -15.61 9.46 -13.01
C CYS A 15 -16.37 8.95 -11.78
N PRO A 16 -15.71 8.21 -10.87
CA PRO A 16 -16.30 7.78 -9.60
C PRO A 16 -16.83 8.99 -8.80
N GLY A 17 -18.09 8.91 -8.34
CA GLY A 17 -18.75 9.97 -7.57
C GLY A 17 -19.55 10.98 -8.41
N TRP A 18 -19.52 10.87 -9.75
CA TRP A 18 -20.44 11.64 -10.60
C TRP A 18 -21.78 10.92 -10.72
N THR A 19 -22.87 11.69 -10.75
CA THR A 19 -24.23 11.15 -10.85
C THR A 19 -24.61 10.69 -12.25
N LYS A 20 -23.83 11.09 -13.27
CA LYS A 20 -23.93 10.61 -14.66
C LYS A 20 -22.63 10.90 -15.42
N PRO A 21 -22.32 10.12 -16.48
CA PRO A 21 -21.21 10.42 -17.37
C PRO A 21 -21.34 11.81 -17.99
N HIS A 22 -20.23 12.53 -18.07
CA HIS A 22 -20.19 13.81 -18.76
C HIS A 22 -19.74 13.59 -20.21
N THR A 23 -20.52 14.10 -21.16
CA THR A 23 -20.23 13.94 -22.59
C THR A 23 -20.08 15.30 -23.23
N CYS A 24 -19.00 15.52 -23.97
CA CYS A 24 -18.78 16.74 -24.72
C CYS A 24 -18.11 16.46 -26.07
N ASP A 25 -18.47 17.28 -27.05
CA ASP A 25 -17.85 17.27 -28.37
C ASP A 25 -16.68 18.25 -28.37
N ILE A 26 -15.49 17.75 -28.71
CA ILE A 26 -14.26 18.55 -28.78
C ILE A 26 -13.53 18.28 -30.09
N THR A 27 -12.67 19.21 -30.50
CA THR A 27 -11.79 18.96 -31.65
C THR A 27 -10.69 17.97 -31.30
N ARG A 28 -10.14 17.27 -32.28
CA ARG A 28 -9.00 16.37 -32.10
C ARG A 28 -7.77 17.08 -31.50
N ARG A 29 -7.58 18.35 -31.84
CA ARG A 29 -6.58 19.22 -31.18
C ARG A 29 -6.88 19.43 -29.69
N GLN A 30 -8.13 19.69 -29.32
CA GLN A 30 -8.53 19.82 -27.92
C GLN A 30 -8.44 18.50 -27.15
N LEU A 31 -8.70 17.37 -27.81
CA LEU A 31 -8.48 16.04 -27.22
C LEU A 31 -7.01 15.83 -26.86
N ASN A 32 -6.07 16.16 -27.75
CA ASN A 32 -4.64 16.06 -27.43
C ASN A 32 -4.25 16.95 -26.25
N ALA A 33 -4.75 18.19 -26.20
CA ALA A 33 -4.50 19.08 -25.07
C ALA A 33 -5.06 18.53 -23.75
N LEU A 34 -6.25 17.91 -23.79
CA LEU A 34 -6.87 17.26 -22.63
C LEU A 34 -6.03 16.07 -22.14
N LEU A 35 -5.54 15.22 -23.04
CA LEU A 35 -4.71 14.08 -22.69
C LEU A 35 -3.40 14.51 -22.03
N VAL A 36 -2.73 15.54 -22.58
CA VAL A 36 -1.52 16.10 -21.97
C VAL A 36 -1.83 16.66 -20.57
N ALA A 37 -2.93 17.39 -20.41
CA ALA A 37 -3.31 17.90 -19.09
C ALA A 37 -3.63 16.79 -18.09
N LEU A 38 -4.24 15.67 -18.53
CA LEU A 38 -4.49 14.50 -17.70
C LEU A 38 -3.18 13.83 -17.27
N ASP A 39 -2.20 13.71 -18.18
CA ASP A 39 -0.88 13.16 -17.87
C ASP A 39 -0.13 14.06 -16.87
N ASP A 40 -0.18 15.38 -17.04
CA ASP A 40 0.42 16.35 -16.11
C ASP A 40 -0.25 16.30 -14.73
N MET A 41 -1.59 16.22 -14.66
CA MET A 41 -2.31 16.06 -13.40
C MET A 41 -2.02 14.70 -12.74
N ALA A 42 -1.89 13.63 -13.53
CA ALA A 42 -1.47 12.33 -13.02
C ALA A 42 -0.05 12.40 -12.44
N ALA A 43 0.89 13.09 -13.11
CA ALA A 43 2.23 13.34 -12.59
C ALA A 43 2.23 14.17 -11.30
N ASP A 44 1.38 15.20 -11.20
CA ASP A 44 1.22 15.99 -9.98
C ASP A 44 0.62 15.18 -8.83
N THR A 45 -0.35 14.30 -9.10
CA THR A 45 -0.89 13.37 -8.09
C THR A 45 0.15 12.31 -7.68
N TYR A 46 0.99 11.85 -8.61
CA TYR A 46 2.09 10.92 -8.32
C TYR A 46 3.19 11.59 -7.50
N GLU A 47 3.56 12.83 -7.80
CA GLU A 47 4.52 13.62 -7.02
C GLU A 47 3.92 14.08 -5.68
N ALA A 48 2.62 14.35 -5.60
CA ALA A 48 1.93 14.57 -4.32
C ALA A 48 1.85 13.29 -3.47
N ALA A 49 1.59 12.13 -4.09
CA ALA A 49 1.66 10.82 -3.44
C ALA A 49 3.10 10.51 -3.01
N ARG A 50 4.11 10.89 -3.79
CA ARG A 50 5.54 10.81 -3.45
C ARG A 50 5.92 11.73 -2.29
N ARG A 51 5.33 12.92 -2.21
CA ARG A 51 5.48 13.85 -1.08
C ARG A 51 4.77 13.36 0.18
N LEU A 52 3.61 12.71 0.06
CA LEU A 52 2.97 11.98 1.17
C LEU A 52 3.79 10.77 1.59
N ALA A 53 4.46 10.10 0.65
CA ALA A 53 5.46 9.09 0.93
C ALA A 53 6.76 9.67 1.54
N GLN A 54 6.88 10.98 1.75
CA GLN A 54 8.10 11.60 2.31
C GLN A 54 8.13 11.64 3.85
N LYS A 55 7.15 11.04 4.54
CA LYS A 55 7.32 10.70 5.96
C LYS A 55 6.79 9.30 6.25
N TRP A 56 7.47 8.29 5.70
CA TRP A 56 7.37 6.92 6.22
C TRP A 56 7.68 6.95 7.72
N PRO A 57 6.87 6.29 8.57
CA PRO A 57 7.18 6.21 9.99
C PRO A 57 8.53 5.51 10.19
N THR A 58 9.31 5.97 11.17
CA THR A 58 10.49 5.20 11.57
C THR A 58 10.04 3.83 12.14
N PRO A 59 10.92 2.81 12.17
CA PRO A 59 10.54 1.55 12.79
C PRO A 59 10.04 1.70 14.23
N GLU A 60 10.66 2.60 15.00
CA GLU A 60 10.26 2.91 16.37
C GLU A 60 8.84 3.49 16.43
N GLU A 61 8.51 4.41 15.51
CA GLU A 61 7.17 5.00 15.41
C GLU A 61 6.13 3.96 14.99
N ALA A 62 6.45 3.14 13.99
CA ALA A 62 5.53 2.14 13.43
C ALA A 62 5.20 1.03 14.44
N TYR A 63 6.19 0.60 15.23
CA TYR A 63 6.08 -0.55 16.12
C TYR A 63 5.97 -0.20 17.61
N ALA A 64 5.82 1.08 17.97
CA ALA A 64 5.75 1.55 19.36
C ALA A 64 4.73 0.77 20.23
N ASN A 65 3.61 0.35 19.62
CA ASN A 65 2.53 -0.37 20.31
C ASN A 65 2.38 -1.81 19.82
N ALA A 66 3.38 -2.34 19.11
CA ALA A 66 3.30 -3.69 18.59
C ALA A 66 3.42 -4.73 19.73
N PRO A 67 2.70 -5.86 19.66
CA PRO A 67 2.88 -6.93 20.64
C PRO A 67 4.31 -7.49 20.61
N THR A 68 4.70 -8.20 21.66
CA THR A 68 6.06 -8.77 21.75
C THR A 68 6.33 -9.73 20.59
N ILE A 69 7.59 -9.81 20.15
CA ILE A 69 8.01 -10.72 19.06
C ILE A 69 7.59 -12.17 19.34
N ALA A 70 7.79 -12.67 20.57
CA ALA A 70 7.42 -14.03 20.93
C ALA A 70 5.91 -14.30 20.85
N TYR A 71 5.08 -13.32 21.22
CA TYR A 71 3.64 -13.43 21.10
C TYR A 71 3.21 -13.47 19.63
N GLU A 72 3.72 -12.53 18.82
CA GLU A 72 3.39 -12.47 17.38
C GLU A 72 3.88 -13.69 16.62
N GLN A 73 5.05 -14.21 16.96
CA GLN A 73 5.58 -15.44 16.38
C GLN A 73 4.65 -16.62 16.68
N THR A 74 4.26 -16.81 17.95
CA THR A 74 3.33 -17.88 18.34
C THR A 74 1.98 -17.73 17.62
N TRP A 75 1.46 -16.50 17.52
CA TRP A 75 0.18 -16.22 16.85
C TRP A 75 0.25 -16.49 15.34
N THR A 76 1.29 -16.00 14.66
CA THR A 76 1.46 -16.18 13.21
C THR A 76 1.63 -17.66 12.85
N GLU A 77 2.48 -18.39 13.58
CA GLU A 77 2.71 -19.84 13.40
C GLU A 77 1.42 -20.64 13.66
N SER A 78 0.72 -20.36 14.76
CA SER A 78 -0.53 -21.07 15.10
C SER A 78 -1.62 -20.84 14.05
N THR A 79 -1.74 -19.62 13.54
CA THR A 79 -2.74 -19.27 12.52
C THR A 79 -2.44 -19.94 11.19
N ALA A 80 -1.18 -19.92 10.75
CA ALA A 80 -0.76 -20.61 9.53
C ALA A 80 -0.94 -22.13 9.64
N ASN A 81 -0.64 -22.73 10.80
CA ASN A 81 -0.81 -24.17 10.99
C ASN A 81 -2.28 -24.59 11.08
N ALA A 82 -3.18 -23.71 11.54
CA ALA A 82 -4.60 -24.00 11.59
C ALA A 82 -5.25 -23.99 10.19
N SER A 83 -4.85 -23.05 9.32
CA SER A 83 -5.52 -22.80 8.04
C SER A 83 -4.63 -21.99 7.08
N ALA A 84 -3.57 -22.61 6.57
CA ALA A 84 -2.59 -21.97 5.67
C ALA A 84 -3.20 -21.40 4.38
N ASP A 85 -4.28 -22.00 3.87
CA ASP A 85 -4.94 -21.58 2.63
C ASP A 85 -5.94 -20.41 2.84
N GLU A 86 -6.20 -20.02 4.10
CA GLU A 86 -7.20 -19.01 4.46
C GLU A 86 -6.57 -17.75 5.09
N LEU A 87 -5.27 -17.55 4.88
CA LEU A 87 -4.55 -16.41 5.43
C LEU A 87 -5.00 -15.11 4.74
N ASP A 88 -5.47 -14.16 5.55
CA ASP A 88 -5.94 -12.87 5.09
C ASP A 88 -4.82 -11.82 5.05
N ARG A 89 -5.14 -10.67 4.47
CA ARG A 89 -4.21 -9.55 4.34
C ARG A 89 -3.66 -9.08 5.70
N ASP A 90 -4.45 -9.15 6.76
CA ASP A 90 -4.02 -8.76 8.11
C ASP A 90 -2.97 -9.72 8.67
N TRP A 91 -3.12 -11.03 8.43
CA TRP A 91 -2.07 -12.00 8.73
C TRP A 91 -0.78 -11.68 7.99
N TYR A 92 -0.84 -11.43 6.67
CA TYR A 92 0.35 -11.08 5.88
C TYR A 92 1.02 -9.80 6.39
N LEU A 93 0.23 -8.77 6.73
CA LEU A 93 0.73 -7.53 7.28
C LEU A 93 1.43 -7.73 8.62
N ARG A 94 0.81 -8.48 9.55
CA ARG A 94 1.38 -8.76 10.87
C ARG A 94 2.62 -9.63 10.79
N HIS A 95 2.64 -10.61 9.89
CA HIS A 95 3.79 -11.46 9.63
C HIS A 95 4.97 -10.68 9.04
N ALA A 96 4.71 -9.84 8.02
CA ALA A 96 5.72 -8.95 7.46
C ALA A 96 6.30 -7.99 8.52
N ALA A 97 5.44 -7.42 9.37
CA ALA A 97 5.86 -6.54 10.47
C ALA A 97 6.64 -7.27 11.57
N LEU A 98 6.37 -8.55 11.82
CA LEU A 98 7.16 -9.37 12.73
C LEU A 98 8.57 -9.59 12.18
N LEU A 99 8.68 -10.02 10.92
CA LEU A 99 9.97 -10.25 10.28
C LEU A 99 10.79 -8.96 10.16
N ASP A 100 10.17 -7.82 9.84
CA ASP A 100 10.86 -6.53 9.84
C ASP A 100 11.46 -6.19 11.20
N ARG A 101 10.72 -6.43 12.29
CA ARG A 101 11.19 -6.21 13.67
C ARG A 101 12.30 -7.18 14.09
N MET A 102 12.27 -8.41 13.59
CA MET A 102 13.35 -9.37 13.80
C MET A 102 14.61 -8.95 13.05
N ALA A 103 14.48 -8.51 11.79
CA ALA A 103 15.58 -8.00 10.98
C ALA A 103 16.21 -6.71 11.52
N LEU A 104 15.47 -5.93 12.32
CA LEU A 104 15.97 -4.73 12.99
C LEU A 104 16.68 -5.02 14.31
N ARG A 105 16.52 -6.22 14.87
CA ARG A 105 17.36 -6.67 15.97
C ARG A 105 18.72 -7.00 15.36
N ASP A 106 19.62 -6.04 15.47
CA ASP A 106 21.04 -6.15 15.09
C ASP A 106 21.76 -7.08 16.09
N ASP A 107 21.28 -8.32 16.19
CA ASP A 107 21.90 -9.38 16.97
C ASP A 107 22.83 -10.15 16.04
N PRO A 108 24.17 -10.05 16.23
CA PRO A 108 25.14 -10.71 15.36
C PRO A 108 25.06 -12.25 15.40
N ASP A 109 24.34 -12.82 16.37
CA ASP A 109 24.04 -14.25 16.46
C ASP A 109 22.67 -14.62 15.84
N GLN A 110 21.85 -13.64 15.43
CA GLN A 110 20.62 -13.87 14.67
C GLN A 110 20.89 -13.92 13.16
N ASP A 111 20.37 -14.97 12.55
CA ASP A 111 20.58 -15.41 11.18
C ASP A 111 20.35 -14.28 10.15
N THR A 112 21.27 -14.11 9.20
CA THR A 112 21.16 -13.14 8.09
C THR A 112 19.88 -13.31 7.26
N CYS A 113 19.23 -14.48 7.38
CA CYS A 113 17.96 -14.81 6.74
C CYS A 113 16.81 -13.87 7.16
N ALA A 114 16.84 -13.30 8.37
CA ALA A 114 15.71 -12.48 8.85
C ALA A 114 15.45 -11.24 7.99
N ALA A 115 16.51 -10.60 7.46
CA ALA A 115 16.37 -9.44 6.60
C ALA A 115 15.84 -9.79 5.20
N GLU A 116 16.30 -10.90 4.63
CA GLU A 116 15.84 -11.40 3.33
C GLU A 116 14.37 -11.86 3.41
N ASP A 117 14.00 -12.58 4.47
CA ASP A 117 12.62 -13.01 4.73
C ASP A 117 11.68 -11.81 4.94
N ALA A 118 12.15 -10.78 5.65
CA ALA A 118 11.40 -9.54 5.84
C ALA A 118 11.15 -8.82 4.50
N GLU A 119 12.15 -8.76 3.63
CA GLU A 119 12.02 -8.14 2.31
C GLU A 119 11.10 -8.95 1.39
N ALA A 120 11.29 -10.28 1.31
CA ALA A 120 10.45 -11.16 0.50
C ALA A 120 8.97 -11.09 0.92
N THR A 121 8.71 -11.13 2.23
CA THR A 121 7.33 -11.04 2.75
C THR A 121 6.73 -9.65 2.53
N ALA A 122 7.52 -8.59 2.64
CA ALA A 122 7.07 -7.24 2.32
C ALA A 122 6.67 -7.10 0.84
N ILE A 123 7.39 -7.76 -0.08
CA ILE A 123 7.03 -7.80 -1.50
C ILE A 123 5.70 -8.55 -1.72
N VAL A 124 5.49 -9.68 -1.03
CA VAL A 124 4.21 -10.40 -1.09
C VAL A 124 3.05 -9.50 -0.66
N LEU A 125 3.22 -8.74 0.43
CA LEU A 125 2.20 -7.79 0.88
C LEU A 125 1.94 -6.68 -0.15
N LEU A 126 2.99 -6.13 -0.78
CA LEU A 126 2.84 -5.16 -1.87
C LEU A 126 2.03 -5.71 -3.04
N ASP A 127 2.28 -6.96 -3.42
CA ASP A 127 1.55 -7.63 -4.50
C ASP A 127 0.07 -7.87 -4.12
N ILE A 128 -0.20 -8.28 -2.87
CA ILE A 128 -1.57 -8.43 -2.33
C ILE A 128 -2.32 -7.08 -2.39
N ASP A 129 -1.66 -6.01 -1.96
CA ASP A 129 -2.24 -4.65 -1.93
C ASP A 129 -2.24 -3.97 -3.30
N GLN A 130 -1.67 -4.62 -4.34
CA GLN A 130 -1.45 -4.06 -5.68
C GLN A 130 -0.78 -2.68 -5.64
N ALA A 131 0.15 -2.51 -4.70
CA ALA A 131 0.85 -1.26 -4.47
C ALA A 131 1.89 -0.96 -5.56
N PRO A 132 2.26 0.32 -5.78
CA PRO A 132 3.26 0.67 -6.78
C PRO A 132 4.62 0.02 -6.49
N ARG A 133 5.19 -0.69 -7.49
CA ARG A 133 6.48 -1.41 -7.38
C ARG A 133 7.72 -0.53 -7.15
N GLY A 134 7.56 0.78 -7.01
CA GLY A 134 8.64 1.75 -6.80
C GLY A 134 8.85 2.17 -5.34
N CYS A 135 8.05 1.67 -4.40
CA CYS A 135 8.22 1.95 -2.97
C CYS A 135 9.23 1.00 -2.30
N ASP A 136 9.87 1.47 -1.23
CA ASP A 136 10.64 0.60 -0.34
C ASP A 136 9.67 -0.39 0.37
N PRO A 137 9.83 -1.71 0.17
CA PRO A 137 8.89 -2.70 0.71
C PRO A 137 8.78 -2.67 2.23
N ARG A 138 9.90 -2.49 2.93
CA ARG A 138 9.92 -2.50 4.40
C ARG A 138 9.32 -1.22 4.97
N ALA A 139 9.56 -0.09 4.33
CA ALA A 139 8.88 1.16 4.65
C ALA A 139 7.36 1.04 4.42
N TYR A 140 6.95 0.39 3.33
CA TYR A 140 5.54 0.09 3.05
C TYR A 140 4.87 -0.66 4.20
N VAL A 141 5.47 -1.77 4.62
CA VAL A 141 4.99 -2.56 5.77
C VAL A 141 4.84 -1.69 7.02
N ARG A 142 5.83 -0.86 7.35
CA ARG A 142 5.79 0.01 8.54
C ARG A 142 4.63 1.00 8.50
N GLN A 143 4.37 1.62 7.35
CA GLN A 143 3.23 2.52 7.19
C GLN A 143 1.91 1.78 7.32
N GLN A 144 1.74 0.67 6.61
CA GLN A 144 0.50 -0.11 6.65
C GLN A 144 0.22 -0.65 8.06
N TYR A 145 1.26 -1.10 8.76
CA TYR A 145 1.14 -1.56 10.14
C TYR A 145 0.75 -0.43 11.09
N ALA A 146 1.34 0.76 10.94
CA ALA A 146 1.00 1.93 11.74
C ALA A 146 -0.47 2.35 11.55
N LEU A 147 -0.97 2.31 10.31
CA LEU A 147 -2.37 2.60 9.97
C LEU A 147 -3.31 1.54 10.56
N TRP A 148 -3.02 0.27 10.33
CA TRP A 148 -3.79 -0.85 10.88
C TRP A 148 -3.85 -0.79 12.41
N ALA A 149 -2.71 -0.60 13.08
CA ALA A 149 -2.66 -0.50 14.53
C ALA A 149 -3.43 0.71 15.07
N ALA A 150 -3.51 1.81 14.32
CA ALA A 150 -4.34 2.95 14.69
C ALA A 150 -5.85 2.64 14.52
N ASP A 151 -6.24 1.93 13.46
CA ASP A 151 -7.61 1.51 13.21
C ASP A 151 -8.12 0.55 14.30
N GLN A 152 -7.32 -0.47 14.64
CA GLN A 152 -7.63 -1.42 15.72
C GLN A 152 -7.88 -0.75 17.08
N ARG A 153 -7.22 0.39 17.35
CA ARG A 153 -7.42 1.18 18.58
C ARG A 153 -8.69 2.03 18.52
N ASN A 154 -9.10 2.45 17.33
CA ASN A 154 -10.28 3.27 17.10
C ASN A 154 -11.54 2.44 16.90
N ASP A 155 -11.45 1.13 16.65
CA ASP A 155 -12.62 0.25 16.59
C ASP A 155 -13.27 0.10 17.98
N PRO A 156 -14.49 0.63 18.20
CA PRO A 156 -15.21 0.51 19.47
C PRO A 156 -15.58 -0.94 19.82
N ARG A 157 -15.40 -1.92 18.91
CA ARG A 157 -15.60 -3.35 19.15
C ARG A 157 -14.31 -4.08 19.58
N GLY A 158 -13.14 -3.45 19.46
CA GLY A 158 -11.84 -4.02 19.82
C GLY A 158 -11.49 -3.92 21.32
N SER A 159 -12.31 -3.22 22.12
CA SER A 159 -12.15 -3.11 23.58
C SER A 159 -12.57 -4.38 24.33
N THR A 160 -12.13 -5.56 23.89
CA THR A 160 -12.07 -6.77 24.71
C THR A 160 -10.96 -7.64 24.16
N HIS A 161 -9.77 -7.57 24.74
CA HIS A 161 -9.03 -8.73 25.26
C HIS A 161 -7.93 -8.20 26.17
N SER A 162 -7.93 -8.72 27.41
CA SER A 162 -7.05 -8.37 28.53
C SER A 162 -5.60 -8.75 28.31
#